data_AF-A0A9W4M5B4-F1
#
_entry.id   AF-A0A9W4M5B4-F1
#
_cell.length_a   1.000
_cell.length_b   1.000
_cell.length_c   1.000
_cell.angle_alpha   90.00
_cell.angle_beta   90.00
_cell.angle_gamma   90.00
#
_symmetry.space_group_name_H-M   'P 1'
#
loop_
_entity.id
_entity.type
_entity.pdbx_description
1 polymer ?
#
loop_
_entity_poly.entity_id
_entity_poly.type
_entity_poly.pdbx_seq_one_letter_code
_entity_poly.pdbx_strand_id
1 'polypeptide(L)'
;MKCSRNIFANRVGEYVYAWTLAEGKPSSGVRACVISTHGARFHGGYFSWPNVELVFYGPEGASLVQPISTDIIGVLTETYPNYETMKRGPYPDYFLSKYQGPDETYEFLGDLPVHVAHRYSIRRPEERPASPPHPEAVALYADSGIPAYKDLVSRHGVWTMDVITVRRRGLKVATRLSTLIKTLHRHGYHYHTIHCDFCRSPLLPFREPSYSPRRRHTF
;
A
#
# COMPACT_ATOMS: atom_id res chain seq x y z
N MET A 1 22.73 3.70 19.35
CA MET A 1 22.67 3.79 17.88
C MET A 1 21.23 4.06 17.48
N LYS A 2 20.92 5.23 16.90
CA LYS A 2 19.59 5.51 16.34
C LYS A 2 19.52 4.76 15.01
N CYS A 3 18.66 3.75 14.90
CA CYS A 3 18.32 3.17 13.61
C CYS A 3 17.66 4.29 12.79
N SER A 4 18.38 4.83 11.81
CA SER A 4 17.86 5.82 10.87
C SER A 4 16.70 5.18 10.13
N ARG A 5 15.48 5.68 10.31
CA ARG A 5 14.32 5.17 9.60
C ARG A 5 14.58 5.26 8.09
N ASN A 6 14.33 4.16 7.39
CA ASN A 6 14.72 3.98 6.00
C ASN A 6 13.76 4.64 5.01
N ILE A 7 12.60 5.12 5.47
CA ILE A 7 11.64 5.96 4.74
C ILE A 7 10.99 6.96 5.69
N PHE A 8 10.51 8.07 5.15
CA PHE A 8 9.87 9.14 5.91
C PHE A 8 8.38 8.90 6.04
N ALA A 9 7.87 8.97 7.28
CA ALA A 9 6.44 8.99 7.56
C ALA A 9 5.90 10.42 7.48
N ASN A 10 5.52 10.85 6.29
CA ASN A 10 4.99 12.19 6.04
C ASN A 10 3.52 12.27 6.44
N ARG A 11 3.16 13.23 7.29
CA ARG A 11 1.76 13.47 7.65
C ARG A 11 1.05 14.25 6.53
N VAL A 12 0.04 13.65 5.90
CA VAL A 12 -0.69 14.19 4.75
C VAL A 12 -2.17 14.37 5.10
N GLY A 13 -2.45 15.07 6.19
CA GLY A 13 -3.79 15.28 6.75
C GLY A 13 -3.91 14.81 8.20
N GLU A 14 -5.13 14.80 8.73
CA GLU A 14 -5.34 14.58 10.18
C GLU A 14 -4.87 13.20 10.64
N TYR A 15 -5.20 12.17 9.85
CA TYR A 15 -4.92 10.75 10.13
C TYR A 15 -4.21 10.03 8.98
N VAL A 16 -3.75 10.74 7.96
CA VAL A 16 -3.17 10.12 6.76
C VAL A 16 -1.67 10.29 6.80
N TYR A 17 -0.94 9.20 6.52
CA TYR A 17 0.51 9.19 6.43
C TYR A 17 0.93 8.62 5.09
N ALA A 18 1.82 9.33 4.40
CA ALA A 18 2.52 8.85 3.22
C ALA A 18 3.95 8.44 3.60
N TRP A 19 4.30 7.21 3.31
CA TRP A 19 5.61 6.62 3.56
C TRP A 19 6.40 6.68 2.26
N THR A 20 7.41 7.53 2.22
CA THR A 20 8.12 7.86 0.98
C THR A 20 9.63 7.96 1.25
N LEU A 21 10.42 7.92 0.17
CA LEU A 21 11.87 8.09 0.22
C LEU A 21 12.28 9.55 0.52
N ALA A 22 11.34 10.49 0.47
CA ALA A 22 11.61 11.91 0.58
C ALA A 22 10.78 12.59 1.67
N GLU A 23 11.43 13.40 2.50
CA GLU A 23 10.73 14.15 3.54
C GLU A 23 9.80 15.22 2.94
N GLY A 24 8.56 15.27 3.42
CA GLY A 24 7.53 16.26 3.07
C GLY A 24 6.92 16.12 1.67
N LYS A 25 7.31 15.12 0.86
CA LYS A 25 6.91 15.01 -0.54
C LYS A 25 6.81 13.54 -1.02
N PRO A 26 6.15 13.26 -2.16
CA PRO A 26 6.20 11.94 -2.79
C PRO A 26 7.64 11.56 -3.15
N SER A 27 7.90 10.25 -3.22
CA SER A 27 9.19 9.77 -3.77
C SER A 27 9.34 10.25 -5.22
N SER A 28 10.54 10.71 -5.61
CA SER A 28 10.75 11.19 -6.98
C SER A 28 10.52 10.05 -7.97
N GLY A 29 9.99 10.34 -9.16
CA GLY A 29 9.75 9.32 -10.19
C GLY A 29 8.66 8.27 -9.89
N VAL A 30 8.21 8.14 -8.64
CA VAL A 30 7.16 7.21 -8.23
C VAL A 30 5.79 7.78 -8.64
N ARG A 31 5.08 7.04 -9.49
CA ARG A 31 3.74 7.40 -9.98
C ARG A 31 2.63 6.56 -9.40
N ALA A 32 2.96 5.60 -8.54
CA ALA A 32 2.00 4.69 -7.94
C ALA A 32 2.09 4.73 -6.41
N CYS A 33 0.98 4.45 -5.74
CA CYS A 33 0.98 4.21 -4.30
C CYS A 33 0.11 3.02 -3.93
N VAL A 34 0.36 2.39 -2.79
CA VAL A 34 -0.53 1.40 -2.17
C VAL A 34 -1.16 1.97 -0.91
N ILE A 35 -2.48 1.85 -0.81
CA ILE A 35 -3.24 2.16 0.40
C ILE A 35 -3.32 0.88 1.22
N SER A 36 -2.63 0.87 2.37
CA SER A 36 -2.68 -0.24 3.32
C SER A 36 -3.52 0.15 4.53
N THR A 37 -4.78 -0.30 4.52
CA THR A 37 -5.81 0.03 5.55
C THR A 37 -6.87 -1.06 5.63
N HIS A 38 -7.81 -0.97 6.56
CA HIS A 38 -9.11 -1.59 6.37
C HIS A 38 -10.02 -0.69 5.55
N GLY A 39 -10.86 -1.36 4.77
CA GLY A 39 -11.85 -0.74 3.92
C GLY A 39 -13.21 -1.34 4.25
N ALA A 40 -14.24 -0.53 4.14
CA ALA A 40 -15.61 -0.99 4.11
C ALA A 40 -16.39 -0.21 3.06
N ARG A 41 -17.23 -0.90 2.30
CA ARG A 41 -18.00 -0.32 1.21
C ARG A 41 -19.00 0.71 1.73
N PHE A 42 -18.88 1.96 1.26
CA PHE A 42 -19.86 3.00 1.56
C PHE A 42 -21.04 2.93 0.59
N HIS A 43 -22.09 2.20 0.96
CA HIS A 43 -23.25 1.93 0.09
C HIS A 43 -23.81 3.20 -0.56
N GLY A 44 -24.04 3.14 -1.88
CA GLY A 44 -24.53 4.27 -2.69
C GLY A 44 -23.50 5.37 -2.96
N GLY A 45 -22.33 5.35 -2.31
CA GLY A 45 -21.26 6.30 -2.55
C GLY A 45 -20.43 5.94 -3.77
N TYR A 46 -20.35 6.85 -4.73
CA TYR A 46 -19.44 6.79 -5.86
C TYR A 46 -18.74 8.13 -6.03
N PHE A 47 -17.54 8.12 -6.62
CA PHE A 47 -16.81 9.34 -6.94
C PHE A 47 -16.08 9.20 -8.26
N SER A 48 -15.80 10.33 -8.91
CA SER A 48 -14.94 10.38 -10.08
C SER A 48 -13.71 11.23 -9.76
N TRP A 49 -12.56 10.79 -10.24
CA TRP A 49 -11.32 11.54 -10.14
C TRP A 49 -10.55 11.43 -11.46
N PRO A 50 -10.10 12.55 -12.05
CA PRO A 50 -9.41 12.51 -13.33
C PRO A 50 -8.04 11.82 -13.20
N ASN A 51 -7.66 11.07 -14.24
CA ASN A 51 -6.30 10.54 -14.44
C ASN A 51 -5.76 9.65 -13.31
N VAL A 52 -6.64 8.95 -12.59
CA VAL A 52 -6.27 7.95 -11.57
C VAL A 52 -6.82 6.60 -11.95
N GLU A 53 -5.98 5.58 -11.93
CA GLU A 53 -6.37 4.17 -12.01
C GLU A 53 -6.43 3.56 -10.60
N LEU A 54 -7.55 2.93 -10.25
CA LEU A 54 -7.68 2.17 -9.01
C LEU A 54 -7.47 0.68 -9.29
N VAL A 55 -6.53 0.07 -8.58
CA VAL A 55 -6.19 -1.34 -8.70
C VAL A 55 -6.66 -2.06 -7.44
N PHE A 56 -7.65 -2.94 -7.56
CA PHE A 56 -8.21 -3.70 -6.44
C PHE A 56 -7.67 -5.13 -6.41
N TYR A 57 -7.40 -5.63 -5.21
CA TYR A 57 -6.85 -6.98 -4.99
C TYR A 57 -7.90 -8.01 -4.57
N GLY A 58 -9.16 -7.61 -4.41
CA GLY A 58 -10.28 -8.52 -4.17
C GLY A 58 -11.58 -8.03 -4.83
N PRO A 59 -12.60 -8.90 -4.87
CA PRO A 59 -13.91 -8.57 -5.43
C PRO A 59 -14.66 -7.53 -4.59
N GLU A 60 -15.54 -6.79 -5.26
CA GLU A 60 -16.57 -5.96 -4.60
C GLU A 60 -17.40 -6.82 -3.64
N GLY A 61 -17.70 -6.29 -2.45
CA GLY A 61 -18.53 -6.98 -1.46
C GLY A 61 -17.79 -8.05 -0.65
N ALA A 62 -16.50 -8.29 -0.90
CA ALA A 62 -15.73 -9.33 -0.23
C ALA A 62 -14.71 -8.78 0.77
N SER A 63 -14.52 -9.54 1.85
CA SER A 63 -13.43 -9.32 2.80
C SER A 63 -12.15 -9.95 2.28
N LEU A 64 -11.05 -9.21 2.35
CA LEU A 64 -9.72 -9.76 2.07
C LEU A 64 -9.27 -10.59 3.27
N VAL A 65 -8.96 -11.86 3.04
CA VAL A 65 -8.32 -12.72 4.04
C VAL A 65 -6.86 -12.94 3.68
N GLN A 66 -6.11 -13.51 4.61
CA GLN A 66 -4.69 -13.79 4.42
C GLN A 66 -4.44 -14.58 3.11
N PRO A 67 -3.35 -14.29 2.39
CA PRO A 67 -2.24 -13.42 2.80
C PRO A 67 -2.39 -11.93 2.48
N ILE A 68 -3.30 -11.51 1.58
CA ILE A 68 -3.31 -10.12 1.07
C ILE A 68 -3.58 -9.10 2.17
N SER A 69 -4.59 -9.33 3.02
CA SER A 69 -4.96 -8.37 4.07
C SER A 69 -3.88 -8.14 5.14
N THR A 70 -2.78 -8.91 5.13
CA THR A 70 -1.68 -8.81 6.09
C THR A 70 -0.30 -8.77 5.42
N ASP A 71 -0.21 -8.79 4.10
CA ASP A 71 1.06 -8.87 3.36
C ASP A 71 1.16 -7.77 2.29
N ILE A 72 1.34 -6.54 2.78
CA ILE A 72 1.64 -5.37 1.94
C ILE A 72 2.89 -5.60 1.06
N ILE A 73 3.85 -6.41 1.52
CA ILE A 73 5.08 -6.73 0.77
C ILE A 73 4.74 -7.46 -0.52
N GLY A 74 3.76 -8.38 -0.49
CA GLY A 74 3.30 -9.06 -1.68
C GLY A 74 2.64 -8.12 -2.71
N VAL A 75 2.00 -7.03 -2.28
CA VAL A 75 1.49 -5.98 -3.18
C VAL A 75 2.63 -5.13 -3.73
N LEU A 76 3.53 -4.66 -2.87
CA LEU A 76 4.70 -3.85 -3.25
C LEU A 76 5.66 -4.57 -4.20
N THR A 77 5.70 -5.91 -4.13
CA THR A 77 6.49 -6.76 -5.04
C THR A 77 5.72 -7.22 -6.27
N GLU A 78 4.45 -6.85 -6.40
CA GLU A 78 3.55 -7.36 -7.44
C GLU A 78 3.47 -8.91 -7.43
N THR A 79 3.62 -9.54 -6.26
CA THR A 79 3.42 -10.99 -6.06
C THR A 79 1.97 -11.37 -6.33
N TYR A 80 1.04 -10.51 -5.91
CA TYR A 80 -0.39 -10.78 -6.01
C TYR A 80 -0.94 -10.22 -7.33
N PRO A 81 -1.66 -11.04 -8.12
CA PRO A 81 -2.40 -10.51 -9.25
C PRO A 81 -3.50 -9.58 -8.72
N ASN A 82 -3.71 -8.48 -9.43
CA ASN A 82 -4.88 -7.63 -9.21
C ASN A 82 -6.15 -8.40 -9.59
N TYR A 83 -7.23 -8.15 -8.86
CA TYR A 83 -8.56 -8.64 -9.19
C TYR A 83 -9.22 -7.77 -10.27
N GLU A 84 -9.09 -6.45 -10.13
CA GLU A 84 -9.75 -5.48 -11.01
C GLU A 84 -8.89 -4.22 -11.15
N THR A 85 -9.00 -3.55 -12.30
CA THR A 85 -8.45 -2.21 -12.50
C THR A 85 -9.48 -1.31 -13.13
N MET A 86 -9.82 -0.22 -12.45
CA MET A 86 -10.77 0.76 -12.90
C MET A 86 -10.02 2.02 -13.37
N LYS A 87 -10.21 2.43 -14.62
CA LYS A 87 -9.38 3.48 -15.23
C LYS A 87 -10.05 4.85 -15.39
N ARG A 88 -11.38 4.96 -15.25
CA ARG A 88 -12.11 6.20 -15.61
C ARG A 88 -13.41 6.47 -14.82
N GLY A 89 -13.51 5.97 -13.59
CA GLY A 89 -14.70 6.14 -12.74
C GLY A 89 -16.03 5.73 -13.42
N PRO A 90 -17.19 5.98 -12.76
CA PRO A 90 -17.30 6.28 -11.34
C PRO A 90 -16.73 5.13 -10.48
N TYR A 91 -15.95 5.47 -9.47
CA TYR A 91 -15.33 4.54 -8.53
C TYR A 91 -16.25 4.31 -7.33
N PRO A 92 -16.39 3.08 -6.82
CA PRO A 92 -17.02 2.83 -5.53
C PRO A 92 -16.25 3.57 -4.44
N ASP A 93 -16.97 4.23 -3.53
CA ASP A 93 -16.35 4.87 -2.36
C ASP A 93 -16.31 3.90 -1.17
N TYR A 94 -15.28 4.05 -0.35
CA TYR A 94 -15.01 3.18 0.79
C TYR A 94 -14.68 4.01 2.01
N PHE A 95 -15.18 3.57 3.15
CA PHE A 95 -14.68 4.03 4.43
C PHE A 95 -13.35 3.36 4.72
N LEU A 96 -12.35 4.17 5.03
CA LEU A 96 -11.01 3.74 5.35
C LEU A 96 -10.74 4.01 6.82
N SER A 97 -10.17 3.01 7.48
CA SER A 97 -9.72 3.09 8.87
C SER A 97 -8.62 2.07 9.09
N LYS A 98 -7.68 2.33 10.00
CA LYS A 98 -6.65 1.33 10.33
C LYS A 98 -7.08 0.43 11.48
N TYR A 99 -6.74 -0.85 11.33
CA TYR A 99 -6.42 -1.77 12.40
C TYR A 99 -4.90 -1.81 12.55
N GLN A 100 -4.37 -1.49 13.72
CA GLN A 100 -3.01 -1.93 14.04
C GLN A 100 -3.14 -3.42 14.35
N GLY A 101 -2.85 -4.28 13.38
CA GLY A 101 -2.51 -5.66 13.70
C GLY A 101 -1.20 -5.69 14.50
N PRO A 102 -0.95 -6.75 15.28
CA PRO A 102 0.31 -6.91 16.01
C PRO A 102 1.53 -6.84 15.09
N ASP A 103 1.37 -7.13 13.80
CA ASP A 103 2.47 -7.30 12.84
C ASP A 103 2.79 -6.04 11.98
N GLU A 104 1.96 -4.98 12.01
CA GLU A 104 2.13 -3.79 11.14
C GLU A 104 2.38 -2.48 11.95
N THR A 105 3.57 -2.43 12.56
CA THR A 105 4.06 -1.33 13.42
C THR A 105 4.67 -0.16 12.64
N TYR A 106 5.05 0.94 13.30
CA TYR A 106 5.77 2.04 12.63
C TYR A 106 7.19 1.59 12.23
N GLU A 107 7.77 0.69 13.01
CA GLU A 107 9.07 0.08 12.80
C GLU A 107 9.03 -0.79 11.54
N PHE A 108 8.05 -1.70 11.44
CA PHE A 108 7.84 -2.51 10.23
C PHE A 108 7.65 -1.64 8.98
N LEU A 109 6.79 -0.62 9.07
CA LEU A 109 6.57 0.31 7.96
C LEU A 109 7.84 1.09 7.60
N GLY A 110 8.63 1.49 8.60
CA GLY A 110 9.91 2.17 8.41
C GLY A 110 10.97 1.30 7.73
N ASP A 111 10.85 -0.02 7.80
CA ASP A 111 11.80 -1.00 7.25
C ASP A 111 11.27 -1.73 6.01
N LEU A 112 10.13 -1.32 5.44
CA LEU A 112 9.54 -1.94 4.25
C LEU A 112 10.53 -2.18 3.09
N PRO A 113 11.43 -1.24 2.74
CA PRO A 113 12.40 -1.46 1.67
C PRO A 113 13.29 -2.68 1.90
N VAL A 114 13.65 -2.97 3.17
CA VAL A 114 14.38 -4.19 3.55
C VAL A 114 13.53 -5.42 3.27
N HIS A 115 12.30 -5.42 3.77
CA HIS A 115 11.38 -6.54 3.66
C HIS A 115 11.07 -6.88 2.20
N VAL A 116 10.92 -5.85 1.36
CA VAL A 116 10.71 -6.05 -0.06
C VAL A 116 11.96 -6.60 -0.75
N ALA A 117 13.15 -6.07 -0.46
CA ALA A 117 14.41 -6.55 -1.05
C ALA A 117 14.64 -8.02 -0.70
N HIS A 118 14.40 -8.38 0.56
CA HIS A 118 14.44 -9.76 1.02
C HIS A 118 13.40 -10.65 0.32
N ARG A 119 12.20 -10.14 0.03
CA ARG A 119 11.19 -10.91 -0.71
C ARG A 119 11.67 -11.23 -2.13
N TYR A 120 12.34 -10.30 -2.79
CA TYR A 120 12.93 -10.53 -4.12
C TYR A 120 14.13 -11.50 -4.07
N SER A 121 14.96 -11.46 -3.03
CA SER A 121 16.14 -12.34 -2.94
C SER A 121 15.79 -13.82 -2.81
N ILE A 122 14.58 -14.15 -2.34
CA ILE A 122 14.08 -15.52 -2.19
C ILE A 122 13.09 -15.95 -3.28
N ARG A 123 12.77 -15.07 -4.25
CA ARG A 123 11.91 -15.43 -5.39
C ARG A 123 12.65 -16.35 -6.35
N ARG A 124 11.90 -17.19 -7.06
CA ARG A 124 12.47 -17.98 -8.15
C ARG A 124 12.77 -17.07 -9.33
N PRO A 125 13.87 -17.28 -10.09
CA PRO A 125 14.23 -16.45 -11.26
C PRO A 125 13.13 -16.36 -12.33
N GLU A 126 12.25 -17.36 -12.38
CA GLU A 126 11.12 -17.48 -13.32
C GLU A 126 9.91 -16.58 -12.93
N GLU A 127 9.85 -16.12 -11.67
CA GLU A 127 8.72 -15.37 -11.09
C GLU A 127 8.82 -13.86 -11.37
N ARG A 128 8.76 -13.46 -12.65
CA ARG A 128 8.91 -12.07 -13.16
C ARG A 128 10.24 -11.40 -12.73
N PRO A 129 10.99 -10.78 -13.65
CA PRO A 129 12.18 -10.02 -13.26
C PRO A 129 11.75 -8.91 -12.29
N ALA A 130 12.50 -8.75 -11.20
CA ALA A 130 12.31 -7.61 -10.29
C ALA A 130 12.46 -6.31 -11.10
N SER A 131 11.57 -5.35 -10.86
CA SER A 131 11.73 -4.01 -11.42
C SER A 131 13.10 -3.45 -11.00
N PRO A 132 13.80 -2.71 -11.87
CA PRO A 132 15.11 -2.17 -11.52
C PRO A 132 15.03 -1.30 -10.25
N PRO A 133 16.09 -1.24 -9.43
CA PRO A 133 16.11 -0.44 -8.21
C PRO A 133 15.74 1.01 -8.46
N HIS A 134 14.95 1.61 -7.57
CA HIS A 134 14.74 3.06 -7.59
C HIS A 134 16.04 3.77 -7.21
N PRO A 135 16.59 4.72 -8.03
CA PRO A 135 17.89 5.33 -7.75
C PRO A 135 17.97 6.03 -6.40
N GLU A 136 16.89 6.70 -5.98
CA GLU A 136 16.85 7.36 -4.66
C GLU A 136 16.85 6.36 -3.51
N ALA A 137 16.24 5.18 -3.69
CA ALA A 137 16.31 4.13 -2.67
C ALA A 137 17.75 3.62 -2.55
N VAL A 138 18.41 3.33 -3.67
CA VAL A 138 19.83 2.92 -3.69
C VAL A 138 20.71 3.97 -3.01
N ALA A 139 20.51 5.26 -3.32
CA ALA A 139 21.25 6.36 -2.72
C ALA A 139 20.99 6.50 -1.21
N LEU A 140 19.73 6.42 -0.78
CA LEU A 140 19.33 6.50 0.63
C LEU A 140 20.00 5.41 1.48
N TYR A 141 20.28 4.25 0.88
CA TYR A 141 20.89 3.11 1.59
C TYR A 141 22.39 2.99 1.43
N ALA A 142 23.01 3.78 0.55
CA ALA A 142 24.46 3.78 0.33
C ALA A 142 25.25 4.04 1.63
N ASP A 143 24.68 4.79 2.58
CA ASP A 143 25.34 5.20 3.84
C ASP A 143 24.83 4.49 5.11
N SER A 144 23.90 3.54 4.97
CA SER A 144 23.21 2.87 6.12
C SER A 144 24.11 2.05 7.06
N GLY A 145 25.39 1.84 6.73
CA GLY A 145 26.35 1.08 7.56
C GLY A 145 26.06 -0.42 7.72
N ILE A 146 24.98 -0.96 7.14
CA ILE A 146 24.58 -2.38 7.24
C ILE A 146 24.90 -3.10 5.92
N PRO A 147 25.99 -3.88 5.81
CA PRO A 147 26.44 -4.46 4.54
C PRO A 147 25.42 -5.38 3.87
N ALA A 148 24.72 -6.22 4.63
CA ALA A 148 23.66 -7.10 4.10
C ALA A 148 22.48 -6.31 3.52
N TYR A 149 22.22 -5.10 4.04
CA TYR A 149 21.12 -4.26 3.61
C TYR A 149 21.43 -3.53 2.28
N LYS A 150 22.64 -2.97 2.17
CA LYS A 150 23.15 -2.36 0.93
C LYS A 150 23.09 -3.34 -0.24
N ASP A 151 23.53 -4.56 0.04
CA ASP A 151 23.63 -5.62 -0.92
C ASP A 151 22.25 -6.10 -1.41
N LEU A 152 21.32 -6.33 -0.49
CA LEU A 152 19.95 -6.73 -0.84
C LEU A 152 19.23 -5.68 -1.68
N VAL A 153 19.27 -4.40 -1.26
CA VAL A 153 18.55 -3.34 -1.99
C VAL A 153 19.20 -3.01 -3.34
N SER A 154 20.54 -3.00 -3.42
CA SER A 154 21.24 -2.75 -4.69
C SER A 154 21.07 -3.86 -5.72
N ARG A 155 21.10 -5.13 -5.29
CA ARG A 155 20.98 -6.28 -6.20
C ARG A 155 19.56 -6.55 -6.64
N HIS A 156 18.61 -6.43 -5.72
CA HIS A 156 17.24 -6.87 -5.98
C HIS A 156 16.28 -5.72 -6.26
N GLY A 157 16.72 -4.49 -5.97
CA GLY A 157 16.01 -3.25 -6.27
C GLY A 157 14.72 -3.08 -5.49
N VAL A 158 14.49 -1.92 -4.87
CA VAL A 158 13.13 -1.63 -4.40
C VAL A 158 12.82 -0.16 -4.20
N TRP A 159 11.70 0.26 -4.79
CA TRP A 159 10.57 0.99 -4.17
C TRP A 159 9.79 1.59 -5.33
N THR A 160 8.82 0.84 -5.87
CA THR A 160 8.06 1.26 -7.06
C THR A 160 6.80 2.03 -6.70
N MET A 161 6.40 2.00 -5.42
CA MET A 161 5.16 2.57 -4.93
C MET A 161 5.37 3.16 -3.54
N ASP A 162 4.84 4.37 -3.31
CA ASP A 162 4.71 4.90 -1.96
C ASP A 162 3.62 4.17 -1.19
N VAL A 163 3.72 4.14 0.14
CA VAL A 163 2.69 3.51 0.99
C VAL A 163 1.85 4.59 1.67
N ILE A 164 0.54 4.49 1.57
CA ILE A 164 -0.42 5.37 2.22
C ILE A 164 -1.12 4.60 3.33
N THR A 165 -1.05 5.09 4.57
CA THR A 165 -1.78 4.52 5.69
C THR A 165 -2.70 5.55 6.34
N VAL A 166 -3.83 5.08 6.86
CA VAL A 166 -4.85 5.92 7.52
C VAL A 166 -4.94 5.54 9.00
N ARG A 167 -4.27 6.28 9.88
CA ARG A 167 -4.04 5.92 11.29
C ARG A 167 -4.95 6.72 12.23
N ARG A 168 -6.21 6.30 12.36
CA ARG A 168 -7.13 6.73 13.43
C ARG A 168 -7.38 5.54 14.36
N ARG A 169 -7.19 5.72 15.66
CA ARG A 169 -7.46 4.68 16.68
C ARG A 169 -8.93 4.72 17.13
N GLY A 170 -9.58 3.56 17.24
CA GLY A 170 -10.95 3.38 17.76
C GLY A 170 -11.99 2.98 16.70
N LEU A 171 -13.24 2.74 17.13
CA LEU A 171 -14.37 2.29 16.29
C LEU A 171 -14.87 3.31 15.23
N LYS A 172 -14.15 4.42 15.02
CA LYS A 172 -14.59 5.51 14.15
C LYS A 172 -13.89 5.42 12.80
N VAL A 173 -14.70 5.31 11.74
CA VAL A 173 -14.31 5.56 10.34
C VAL A 173 -13.43 6.81 10.25
N ALA A 174 -12.26 6.70 9.63
CA ALA A 174 -11.30 7.80 9.61
C ALA A 174 -11.50 8.75 8.42
N THR A 175 -11.69 8.20 7.23
CA THR A 175 -11.90 8.99 6.00
C THR A 175 -12.61 8.16 4.94
N ARG A 176 -13.10 8.80 3.88
CA ARG A 176 -13.54 8.12 2.64
C ARG A 176 -12.37 8.01 1.67
N LEU A 177 -12.37 7.01 0.79
CA LEU A 177 -11.39 6.90 -0.30
C LEU A 177 -11.40 8.15 -1.17
N SER A 178 -12.59 8.66 -1.51
CA SER A 178 -12.74 9.93 -2.25
C SER A 178 -12.09 11.12 -1.53
N THR A 179 -12.23 11.20 -0.21
CA THR A 179 -11.62 12.24 0.63
C THR A 179 -10.10 12.03 0.72
N LEU A 180 -9.63 10.79 0.86
CA LEU A 180 -8.20 10.47 0.91
C LEU A 180 -7.49 10.92 -0.37
N ILE A 181 -8.02 10.57 -1.54
CA ILE A 181 -7.43 10.95 -2.84
C ILE A 181 -7.39 12.48 -2.99
N LYS A 182 -8.48 13.16 -2.61
CA LYS A 182 -8.52 14.64 -2.57
C LYS A 182 -7.44 15.22 -1.65
N THR A 183 -7.24 14.63 -0.48
CA THR A 183 -6.22 15.08 0.48
C THR A 183 -4.82 14.87 -0.07
N LEU A 184 -4.50 13.68 -0.61
CA LEU A 184 -3.20 13.41 -1.24
C LEU A 184 -2.90 14.45 -2.33
N HIS A 185 -3.85 14.67 -3.24
CA HIS A 185 -3.70 15.64 -4.33
C HIS A 185 -3.46 17.07 -3.84
N ARG A 186 -4.17 17.51 -2.79
CA ARG A 186 -4.00 18.86 -2.20
C ARG A 186 -2.62 19.08 -1.59
N HIS A 187 -1.96 17.99 -1.18
CA HIS A 187 -0.63 18.02 -0.58
C HIS A 187 0.49 17.70 -1.59
N GLY A 188 0.21 17.71 -2.89
CA GLY A 188 1.22 17.49 -3.94
C GLY A 188 1.50 16.03 -4.27
N TYR A 189 0.71 15.09 -3.74
CA TYR A 189 0.84 13.66 -4.01
C TYR A 189 -0.05 13.28 -5.20
N HIS A 190 0.51 13.34 -6.42
CA HIS A 190 -0.21 13.12 -7.68
C HIS A 190 0.08 11.73 -8.28
N TYR A 191 -0.40 10.69 -7.61
CA TYR A 191 -0.28 9.32 -8.11
C TYR A 191 -1.23 9.07 -9.29
N HIS A 192 -0.75 8.34 -10.29
CA HIS A 192 -1.53 7.88 -11.43
C HIS A 192 -2.20 6.54 -11.17
N THR A 193 -1.57 5.69 -10.34
CA THR A 193 -2.09 4.37 -9.99
C THR A 193 -2.18 4.25 -8.48
N ILE A 194 -3.35 3.85 -7.98
CA ILE A 194 -3.60 3.66 -6.56
C ILE A 194 -4.00 2.20 -6.33
N HIS A 195 -3.09 1.46 -5.71
CA HIS A 195 -3.28 0.09 -5.28
C HIS A 195 -4.10 0.07 -3.99
N CYS A 196 -5.28 -0.55 -4.07
CA CYS A 196 -6.26 -0.61 -2.99
C CYS A 196 -6.14 -1.95 -2.28
N ASP A 197 -5.28 -2.01 -1.27
CA ASP A 197 -5.07 -3.17 -0.41
C ASP A 197 -5.93 -3.07 0.86
N PHE A 198 -7.23 -3.31 0.69
CA PHE A 198 -8.22 -3.25 1.76
C PHE A 198 -9.50 -4.03 1.39
N CYS A 199 -10.28 -4.42 2.42
CA CYS A 199 -11.57 -5.09 2.23
C CYS A 199 -12.58 -4.21 1.47
N ARG A 200 -13.37 -4.83 0.59
CA ARG A 200 -14.41 -4.14 -0.20
C ARG A 200 -15.82 -4.50 0.24
N SER A 201 -15.94 -5.09 1.43
CA SER A 201 -17.20 -5.59 1.95
C SER A 201 -17.96 -4.52 2.75
N PRO A 202 -19.29 -4.63 2.91
CA PRO A 202 -20.07 -3.76 3.79
C PRO A 202 -19.53 -3.61 5.23
N LEU A 203 -20.01 -2.60 5.95
CA LEU A 203 -19.64 -2.36 7.35
C LEU A 203 -20.38 -3.28 8.35
N LEU A 204 -21.38 -4.03 7.89
CA LEU A 204 -22.29 -4.80 8.76
C LEU A 204 -21.96 -6.30 8.73
N PRO A 205 -21.93 -6.98 9.90
CA PRO A 205 -21.25 -8.25 10.03
C PRO A 205 -22.20 -9.41 9.77
N PHE A 206 -22.61 -9.68 8.53
CA PHE A 206 -23.30 -10.94 8.23
C PHE A 206 -22.89 -11.51 6.88
N ARG A 207 -22.20 -12.67 6.92
CA ARG A 207 -21.96 -13.61 5.80
C ARG A 207 -21.33 -13.00 4.56
N GLU A 208 -20.29 -12.19 4.73
CA GLU A 208 -19.58 -11.64 3.59
C GLU A 208 -18.61 -12.69 3.01
N PRO A 209 -18.56 -12.87 1.68
CA PRO A 209 -17.61 -13.79 1.07
C PRO A 209 -16.18 -13.37 1.39
N SER A 210 -15.36 -14.33 1.80
CA SER A 210 -13.92 -14.12 2.02
C SER A 210 -13.14 -14.43 0.75
N TYR A 211 -12.15 -13.59 0.44
CA TYR A 211 -11.28 -13.74 -0.74
C TYR A 211 -9.80 -13.88 -0.35
N SER A 212 -9.16 -14.94 -0.88
CA SER A 212 -7.71 -15.13 -0.87
C SER A 212 -7.21 -15.38 -2.30
N PRO A 213 -6.09 -14.80 -2.74
CA PRO A 213 -5.49 -15.10 -4.04
C PRO A 213 -4.96 -16.54 -4.12
N ARG A 214 -4.71 -17.19 -2.97
CA ARG A 214 -4.23 -18.58 -2.90
C ARG A 214 -5.38 -19.60 -2.75
N ARG A 215 -6.59 -19.17 -2.38
CA ARG A 215 -7.78 -20.02 -2.21
C ARG A 215 -8.98 -19.29 -2.81
N ARG A 216 -9.42 -19.71 -4.00
CA ARG A 216 -10.69 -19.25 -4.58
C ARG A 216 -11.83 -19.67 -3.65
N HIS A 217 -12.46 -18.67 -3.01
CA HIS A 217 -13.68 -18.74 -2.19
C HIS A 217 -13.69 -19.74 -1.01
N THR A 218 -13.78 -19.22 0.20
CA THR A 218 -14.30 -19.97 1.35
C THR A 218 -15.46 -19.16 1.92
N PHE A 219 -16.65 -19.77 1.91
CA PHE A 219 -17.83 -19.27 2.61
C PHE A 219 -17.68 -19.46 4.12
#